data_AF-A0AAV6RXE3-F1
#
_entry.id   AF-A0AAV6RXE3-F1
#
_cell.length_a   1.000
_cell.length_b   1.000
_cell.length_c   1.000
_cell.angle_alpha   90.00
_cell.angle_beta   90.00
_cell.angle_gamma   90.00
#
_symmetry.space_group_name_H-M   'P 1'
#
loop_
_entity.id
_entity.type
_entity.pdbx_description
1 polymer ?
#
loop_
_entity_poly.entity_id
_entity_poly.type
_entity_poly.pdbx_seq_one_letter_code
_entity_poly.pdbx_strand_id
1 'polypeptide(L)'
;MKVFKKSICQPMEQLMDVEQELGSIYKPSCVSLRRCSGCCLDEAMECHPTLERNITLQVMKICSVQTEELVELTFVEHQACECRIRHRKRSVVTIVISFTLERMSVLIALCFHSTATASPSRNNLG
;
A
#
# COMPACT_ATOMS: atom_id res chain seq x y z
N MET A 1 -0.58 -29.18 20.68
CA MET A 1 -0.71 -28.27 19.50
C MET A 1 -1.62 -27.05 19.74
N LYS A 2 -1.60 -26.41 20.93
CA LYS A 2 -2.56 -25.32 21.27
C LYS A 2 -2.24 -23.98 20.60
N VAL A 3 -0.95 -23.67 20.45
CA VAL A 3 -0.49 -22.42 19.82
C VAL A 3 -0.86 -22.41 18.34
N PHE A 4 -0.48 -23.47 17.61
CA PHE A 4 -0.76 -23.60 16.18
C PHE A 4 -2.24 -23.42 15.81
N LYS A 5 -3.16 -24.05 16.56
CA LYS A 5 -4.61 -23.92 16.32
C LYS A 5 -5.14 -22.49 16.53
N LYS A 6 -4.51 -21.73 17.43
CA LYS A 6 -4.87 -20.33 17.68
C LYS A 6 -4.22 -19.37 16.69
N SER A 7 -3.08 -19.74 16.12
CA SER A 7 -2.31 -18.88 15.22
C SER A 7 -2.57 -19.16 13.74
N ILE A 8 -3.31 -20.20 13.36
CA ILE A 8 -3.63 -20.48 11.96
C ILE A 8 -4.55 -19.40 11.37
N CYS A 9 -4.37 -19.09 10.08
CA CYS A 9 -5.19 -18.15 9.30
C CYS A 9 -6.69 -18.40 9.51
N GLN A 10 -7.37 -17.47 10.17
CA GLN A 10 -8.81 -17.50 10.46
C GLN A 10 -9.34 -16.10 10.79
N PRO A 11 -10.67 -15.88 10.80
CA PRO A 11 -11.23 -14.62 11.28
C PRO A 11 -11.02 -14.46 12.80
N MET A 12 -10.35 -13.40 13.21
CA MET A 12 -10.05 -13.05 14.60
C MET A 12 -10.58 -11.65 14.93
N GLU A 13 -10.85 -11.40 16.20
CA GLU A 13 -11.27 -10.09 16.69
C GLU A 13 -10.07 -9.12 16.66
N GLN A 14 -10.25 -7.98 15.99
CA GLN A 14 -9.23 -6.93 15.87
C GLN A 14 -9.88 -5.55 16.04
N LEU A 15 -9.14 -4.63 16.66
CA LEU A 15 -9.55 -3.23 16.75
C LEU A 15 -9.21 -2.53 15.44
N MET A 16 -10.22 -2.01 14.78
CA MET A 16 -10.11 -1.25 13.54
C MET A 16 -10.45 0.21 13.84
N ASP A 17 -9.61 1.13 13.39
CA ASP A 17 -9.87 2.55 13.57
C ASP A 17 -11.13 2.96 12.78
N VAL A 18 -11.92 3.82 13.39
CA VAL A 18 -13.03 4.49 12.71
C VAL A 18 -12.42 5.59 11.87
N GLU A 19 -12.58 5.50 10.54
CA GLU A 19 -11.99 6.45 9.61
C GLU A 19 -12.48 7.87 9.93
N GLN A 20 -11.54 8.77 10.20
CA GLN A 20 -11.83 10.17 10.49
C GLN A 20 -11.81 10.94 9.17
N GLU A 21 -12.97 11.44 8.77
CA GLU A 21 -13.03 12.50 7.77
C GLU A 21 -12.47 13.80 8.36
N LEU A 22 -11.89 14.68 7.53
CA LEU A 22 -11.30 15.94 7.99
C LEU A 22 -12.31 16.75 8.83
N GLY A 23 -12.02 16.88 10.13
CA GLY A 23 -12.86 17.61 11.09
C GLY A 23 -13.89 16.78 11.85
N SER A 24 -14.04 15.48 11.57
CA SER A 24 -14.94 14.58 12.29
C SER A 24 -14.17 13.73 13.30
N ILE A 25 -14.54 13.80 14.58
CA ILE A 25 -14.01 12.95 15.64
C ILE A 25 -15.09 11.96 16.07
N TYR A 26 -14.76 10.67 16.11
CA TYR A 26 -15.68 9.60 16.51
C TYR A 26 -15.30 9.02 17.87
N LYS A 27 -16.33 8.67 18.66
CA LYS A 27 -16.23 7.94 19.93
C LYS A 27 -17.07 6.65 19.86
N PRO A 28 -16.49 5.48 20.11
CA PRO A 28 -15.05 5.22 20.24
C PRO A 28 -14.30 5.53 18.93
N SER A 29 -12.99 5.77 19.01
CA SER A 29 -12.15 5.99 17.83
C SER A 29 -11.78 4.70 17.09
N CYS A 30 -12.06 3.54 17.69
CA CYS A 30 -11.88 2.23 17.10
C CYS A 30 -13.07 1.32 17.45
N VAL A 31 -13.33 0.33 16.60
CA VAL A 31 -14.38 -0.67 16.76
C VAL A 31 -13.80 -2.07 16.69
N SER A 32 -14.42 -3.01 17.39
CA SER A 32 -14.03 -4.42 17.34
C SER A 32 -14.69 -5.10 16.15
N LEU A 33 -13.88 -5.65 15.23
CA LEU A 33 -14.34 -6.34 14.02
C LEU A 33 -13.64 -7.67 13.84
N ARG A 34 -14.32 -8.64 13.23
CA ARG A 34 -13.67 -9.87 12.76
C ARG A 34 -12.93 -9.63 11.45
N ARG A 35 -11.61 -9.83 11.46
CA ARG A 35 -10.74 -9.69 10.28
C ARG A 35 -9.82 -10.90 10.17
N CYS A 36 -9.37 -11.18 8.95
CA CYS A 36 -8.48 -12.30 8.68
C CYS A 36 -7.11 -12.00 9.29
N SER A 37 -6.65 -12.90 10.15
CA SER A 37 -5.37 -12.77 10.84
C SER A 37 -4.80 -14.16 11.12
N GLY A 38 -3.54 -14.21 11.56
CA GLY A 38 -2.79 -15.44 11.79
C GLY A 38 -1.78 -15.75 10.68
N CYS A 39 -1.08 -16.86 10.87
CA CYS A 39 0.03 -17.29 10.04
C CYS A 39 -0.42 -18.38 9.06
N CYS A 40 0.15 -18.32 7.86
CA CYS A 40 0.15 -19.41 6.91
C CYS A 40 1.35 -20.33 7.17
N LEU A 41 1.31 -21.55 6.63
CA LEU A 41 2.40 -22.51 6.76
C LEU A 41 3.64 -22.13 5.94
N ASP A 42 3.42 -21.36 4.87
CA ASP A 42 4.45 -20.91 3.94
C ASP A 42 4.54 -19.37 3.98
N GLU A 43 5.75 -18.84 4.13
CA GLU A 43 6.03 -17.40 4.14
C GLU A 43 5.72 -16.72 2.80
N ALA A 44 5.67 -17.50 1.70
CA ALA A 44 5.23 -17.04 0.40
C ALA A 44 3.70 -16.83 0.33
N MET A 45 2.94 -17.25 1.34
CA MET A 45 1.49 -17.07 1.42
C MET A 45 1.10 -15.91 2.37
N GLU A 46 -0.11 -15.43 2.18
CA GLU A 46 -0.75 -14.40 3.00
C GLU A 46 -2.21 -14.77 3.25
N CYS A 47 -2.71 -14.41 4.44
CA CYS A 47 -4.06 -14.75 4.88
C CYS A 47 -5.05 -13.71 4.33
N HIS A 48 -5.94 -14.15 3.44
CA HIS A 48 -6.91 -13.27 2.78
C HIS A 48 -8.36 -13.71 3.06
N PRO A 49 -9.32 -12.77 3.05
CA PRO A 49 -10.73 -13.11 3.14
C PRO A 49 -11.20 -13.88 1.91
N THR A 50 -12.08 -14.84 2.16
CA THR A 50 -12.82 -15.59 1.13
C THR A 50 -14.32 -15.29 1.16
N LEU A 51 -14.82 -14.82 2.31
CA LEU A 51 -16.20 -14.39 2.51
C LEU A 51 -16.21 -13.19 3.45
N GLU A 52 -16.99 -12.19 3.09
CA GLU A 52 -17.15 -10.94 3.82
C GLU A 52 -18.63 -10.63 4.06
N ARG A 53 -18.90 -9.84 5.10
CA ARG A 53 -20.20 -9.24 5.35
C ARG A 53 -20.04 -7.79 5.76
N ASN A 54 -21.04 -6.98 5.44
CA ASN A 54 -21.16 -5.65 6.01
C ASN A 54 -21.89 -5.75 7.35
N ILE A 55 -21.40 -4.98 8.33
CA ILE A 55 -22.09 -4.75 9.59
C ILE A 55 -22.23 -3.25 9.80
N THR A 56 -23.32 -2.84 10.43
CA THR A 56 -23.57 -1.44 10.75
C THR A 56 -23.48 -1.27 12.26
N LEU A 57 -22.64 -0.33 12.71
CA LEU A 57 -22.42 -0.01 14.11
C LEU A 57 -22.77 1.45 14.36
N GLN A 58 -23.30 1.73 15.54
CA GLN A 58 -23.56 3.09 15.98
C GLN A 58 -22.34 3.64 16.73
N VAL A 59 -21.92 4.86 16.37
CA VAL A 59 -20.83 5.59 17.01
C VAL A 59 -21.27 7.02 17.30
N MET A 60 -20.63 7.67 18.26
CA MET A 60 -20.87 9.08 18.54
C MET A 60 -19.93 9.93 17.69
N LYS A 61 -20.49 10.77 16.82
CA LYS A 61 -19.77 11.81 16.08
C LYS A 61 -19.77 13.10 16.90
N ILE A 62 -18.60 13.66 17.13
CA ILE A 62 -18.44 14.95 17.81
C ILE A 62 -18.48 16.04 16.73
N CYS A 63 -19.56 16.82 16.71
CA CYS A 63 -19.75 17.91 15.75
C CYS A 63 -19.20 19.25 16.30
N SER A 64 -19.19 19.42 17.62
CA SER A 64 -18.59 20.56 18.33
C SER A 64 -18.34 20.20 19.80
N VAL A 65 -17.71 21.09 20.57
CA VAL A 65 -17.43 20.86 22.01
C VAL A 65 -18.70 20.53 22.82
N GLN A 66 -19.88 20.97 22.36
CA GLN A 66 -21.14 20.82 23.09
C GLN A 66 -22.15 19.91 22.39
N THR A 67 -21.84 19.38 21.19
CA THR A 67 -22.78 18.61 20.38
C THR A 67 -22.18 17.30 19.93
N GLU A 68 -22.79 16.20 20.34
CA GLU A 68 -22.50 14.85 19.87
C GLU A 68 -23.74 14.27 19.20
N GLU A 69 -23.55 13.55 18.10
CA GLU A 69 -24.60 12.94 17.29
C GLU A 69 -24.35 11.42 17.20
N LEU A 70 -25.39 10.61 17.44
CA LEU A 70 -25.30 9.17 17.22
C LEU A 70 -25.48 8.89 15.73
N VAL A 71 -24.45 8.33 15.09
CA VAL A 71 -24.45 8.03 13.66
C VAL A 71 -24.16 6.56 13.41
N GLU A 72 -24.66 6.05 12.28
CA GLU A 72 -24.41 4.69 11.83
C GLU A 72 -23.28 4.65 10.81
N LEU A 73 -22.27 3.85 11.10
CA LEU A 73 -21.17 3.57 10.19
C LEU A 73 -21.19 2.09 9.80
N THR A 74 -20.90 1.83 8.52
CA THR A 74 -20.86 0.47 7.99
C THR A 74 -19.42 0.01 7.83
N PHE A 75 -19.13 -1.18 8.32
CA PHE A 75 -17.81 -1.81 8.31
C PHE A 75 -17.88 -3.18 7.65
N VAL A 76 -16.74 -3.62 7.12
CA VAL A 76 -16.56 -4.97 6.59
C VAL A 76 -16.01 -5.89 7.67
N GLU A 77 -16.65 -7.05 7.85
CA GLU A 77 -16.13 -8.18 8.60
C GLU A 77 -15.85 -9.37 7.69
N HIS A 78 -14.80 -10.13 8.02
CA HIS A 78 -14.46 -11.36 7.32
C HIS A 78 -15.13 -12.54 8.03
N GLN A 79 -15.87 -13.35 7.29
CA GLN A 79 -16.52 -14.57 7.80
C GLN A 79 -15.69 -15.84 7.56
N ALA A 80 -14.85 -15.84 6.52
CA ALA A 80 -13.95 -16.93 6.20
C ALA A 80 -12.64 -16.41 5.62
N CYS A 81 -11.55 -17.16 5.84
CA CYS A 81 -10.19 -16.78 5.45
C CYS A 81 -9.45 -17.98 4.85
N GLU A 82 -8.52 -17.71 3.95
CA GLU A 82 -7.66 -18.72 3.34
C GLU A 82 -6.26 -18.15 3.05
N CYS A 83 -5.25 -19.02 3.09
CA CYS A 83 -3.89 -18.68 2.68
C CYS A 83 -3.78 -18.71 1.15
N ARG A 84 -3.41 -17.57 0.56
CA ARG A 84 -3.17 -17.45 -0.89
C ARG A 84 -1.74 -17.01 -1.16
N ILE A 85 -1.20 -17.38 -2.32
CA ILE A 85 0.15 -17.00 -2.72
C ILE A 85 0.24 -15.48 -2.82
N ARG A 86 1.26 -14.89 -2.20
CA ARG A 86 1.55 -13.47 -2.33
C ARG A 86 1.85 -13.18 -3.80
N HIS A 87 1.03 -12.36 -4.43
CA HIS A 87 1.46 -11.70 -5.66
C HIS A 87 2.58 -10.74 -5.25
N ARG A 88 3.84 -11.15 -5.44
CA ARG A 88 4.96 -10.21 -5.38
C ARG A 88 4.61 -9.11 -6.37
N LYS A 89 4.16 -7.96 -5.88
CA LYS A 89 4.09 -6.73 -6.67
C LYS A 89 5.52 -6.56 -7.16
N ARG A 90 5.79 -6.92 -8.42
CA ARG A 90 7.02 -6.48 -9.09
C ARG A 90 6.97 -4.96 -8.92
N SER A 91 7.82 -4.42 -8.05
CA SER A 91 7.87 -2.99 -7.80
C SER A 91 7.87 -2.31 -9.17
N VAL A 92 6.83 -1.54 -9.46
CA VAL A 92 6.74 -0.74 -10.70
C VAL A 92 8.01 0.12 -10.85
N VAL A 93 8.66 0.44 -9.72
CA VAL A 93 10.00 1.03 -9.61
C VAL A 93 11.04 0.35 -10.51
N THR A 94 11.09 -0.99 -10.61
CA THR A 94 12.06 -1.68 -11.47
C THR A 94 11.74 -1.49 -12.95
N ILE A 95 10.47 -1.57 -13.35
CA ILE A 95 10.06 -1.35 -14.75
C ILE A 95 10.33 0.10 -15.16
N VAL A 96 10.03 1.07 -14.30
CA VAL A 96 10.28 2.49 -14.58
C VAL A 96 11.78 2.78 -14.64
N ILE A 97 12.62 2.19 -13.78
CA ILE A 97 14.08 2.33 -13.86
C ILE A 97 14.62 1.73 -15.17
N SER A 98 14.13 0.57 -15.62
CA SER A 98 14.50 -0.01 -16.92
C SER A 98 14.09 0.91 -18.08
N PHE A 99 12.87 1.45 -18.07
CA PHE A 99 12.36 2.36 -19.09
C PHE A 99 13.06 3.74 -19.09
N THR A 100 13.45 4.26 -17.93
CA THR A 100 14.19 5.54 -17.85
C THR A 100 15.64 5.38 -18.26
N LEU A 101 16.27 4.23 -17.97
CA LEU A 101 17.62 3.91 -18.44
C LEU A 101 17.67 3.71 -19.96
N GLU A 102 16.66 3.06 -20.56
CA GLU A 102 16.58 2.91 -22.03
C GLU A 102 16.29 4.24 -22.75
N ARG A 103 15.59 5.19 -22.11
CA ARG A 103 15.26 6.50 -22.70
C ARG A 103 16.33 7.60 -22.49
N MET A 104 17.30 7.40 -21.59
CA MET A 104 18.40 8.35 -21.35
C MET A 104 19.53 8.29 -22.38
N SER A 105 19.50 7.31 -23.31
CA SER A 105 20.47 7.19 -24.41
C SER A 105 20.27 8.24 -25.52
N VAL A 106 19.11 8.90 -25.60
CA VAL A 106 18.83 9.91 -26.65
C VAL A 106 19.40 11.29 -26.29
N LEU A 107 19.46 11.66 -25.01
CA LEU A 107 19.98 12.98 -24.59
C LEU A 107 21.51 13.06 -24.61
N ILE A 108 22.23 11.95 -24.48
CA ILE A 108 23.70 11.94 -24.52
C ILE A 108 24.21 12.03 -25.96
N ALA A 109 23.45 11.54 -26.95
CA ALA A 109 23.85 11.56 -28.36
C ALA A 109 23.93 12.97 -28.98
N LEU A 110 23.21 13.96 -28.43
CA LEU A 110 23.31 15.36 -28.87
C LEU A 110 24.51 16.11 -28.26
N CYS A 111 25.12 15.59 -27.19
CA CYS A 111 26.31 16.20 -26.57
C CYS A 111 27.64 15.70 -27.14
N PHE A 112 27.65 14.63 -27.96
CA PHE A 112 28.89 14.03 -28.48
C PHE A 112 29.17 14.29 -29.98
N HIS A 113 28.35 15.08 -30.69
CA HIS A 113 28.59 15.43 -32.11
C HIS A 113 29.40 16.72 -32.34
N SER A 114 30.12 17.22 -31.33
CA SER A 114 30.96 18.43 -31.48
C SER A 114 32.45 18.16 -31.28
N THR A 115 33.01 17.03 -31.77
CA THR A 115 34.47 16.85 -31.85
C THR A 115 34.91 15.95 -33.01
N ALA A 116 34.92 16.49 -34.23
CA ALA A 116 35.82 16.16 -35.35
C ALA A 116 35.43 17.14 -36.48
N THR A 117 36.26 17.94 -37.14
CA THR A 117 37.65 17.83 -37.59
C THR A 117 38.05 19.19 -38.18
N ALA A 118 39.30 19.63 -38.00
CA ALA A 118 40.16 20.20 -39.05
C ALA A 118 41.30 21.05 -38.44
N SER A 119 42.50 20.50 -38.43
CA SER A 119 43.73 21.29 -38.63
C SER A 119 43.83 21.67 -40.11
N PRO A 120 44.30 22.89 -40.43
CA PRO A 120 45.65 22.99 -41.00
C PRO A 120 46.45 24.25 -40.58
N SER A 121 47.77 24.07 -40.49
CA SER A 121 48.90 24.99 -40.75
C SER A 121 48.84 26.46 -40.30
N ARG A 122 49.77 26.83 -39.39
CA ARG A 122 50.54 28.09 -39.50
C ARG A 122 51.86 28.02 -38.74
N ASN A 123 52.96 27.85 -39.49
CA ASN A 123 54.27 28.38 -39.12
C ASN A 123 54.29 29.88 -39.41
N ASN A 124 54.54 30.72 -38.40
CA ASN A 124 55.43 31.89 -38.40
C ASN A 124 55.21 32.74 -37.14
N LEU A 125 56.22 32.81 -36.26
CA LEU A 125 56.82 34.06 -35.78
C LEU A 125 58.09 33.70 -34.99
N GLY A 126 59.26 34.14 -35.46
CA GLY A 126 60.54 34.08 -34.75
C GLY A 126 61.62 33.31 -35.47
#